data_AF-A0A8W8JED4-F1
#
_entry.id   AF-A0A8W8JED4-F1
#
_cell.length_a   1.000
_cell.length_b   1.000
_cell.length_c   1.000
_cell.angle_alpha   90.00
_cell.angle_beta   90.00
_cell.angle_gamma   90.00
#
_symmetry.space_group_name_H-M   'P 1'
#
loop_
_entity.id
_entity.type
_entity.pdbx_description
1 polymer ?
#
loop_
_entity_poly.entity_id
_entity_poly.type
_entity_poly.pdbx_seq_one_letter_code
_entity_poly.pdbx_strand_id
1 'polypeptide(L)'
;MEVYVLSFILCIGITLETSFSLLCPESIPTVSVMSRCPANVKEWASAAERKSCGQLRKIQNCSKAENFVYHCVLNKDATQLLEVCAPRFFLMGLCARFSEVNKRIINEPGLDCTKFDPPCPARFPSNESYKYQTCYRTVGKSQQQKESLHESTLFILYVAVGIAGVIILTSLILLLLGFKLNWIKCTCKRSSEEETGQMVDNAESEVLLLKNVLQDKDDIEKVVIENGSLSKCNGHTKENGTEKGQVDIDQKSDVKEEKMIQFRSLSGCTETRCSLKGVRTIGDLRNALSIKLQIPRPFVLAVDKENGIIFKDETVIETLKHPPTELMIGNQNRKKDDDEDDDESVKDDVISNRRITSGKCRMSCGHFTAPDSLYEWTKEKLPCGTDKGLFCPKCRCWRWEIDELILKCNMSRDETIFYKHVASLNERTAKELEKVWRKEKNKSRSLPVLDDEYFA
;
A
#
# COMPACT_ATOMS: atom_id res chain seq x y z
N MET A 1 -6.94 9.39 -40.71
CA MET A 1 -5.99 9.29 -39.58
C MET A 1 -6.72 9.07 -38.25
N GLU A 2 -7.84 9.77 -37.99
CA GLU A 2 -8.56 9.70 -36.70
C GLU A 2 -9.14 8.32 -36.35
N VAL A 3 -9.61 7.55 -37.35
CA VAL A 3 -10.18 6.20 -37.14
C VAL A 3 -9.13 5.19 -36.66
N TYR A 4 -7.88 5.31 -37.13
CA TYR A 4 -6.79 4.42 -36.74
C TYR A 4 -6.27 4.71 -35.33
N VAL A 5 -6.33 5.98 -34.90
CA VAL A 5 -5.93 6.40 -33.55
C VAL A 5 -6.93 5.92 -32.50
N LEU A 6 -8.24 6.00 -32.80
CA LEU A 6 -9.28 5.49 -31.90
C LEU A 6 -9.25 3.96 -31.78
N SER A 7 -8.99 3.24 -32.88
CA SER A 7 -8.82 1.78 -32.87
C SER A 7 -7.59 1.35 -32.03
N PHE A 8 -6.48 2.08 -32.13
CA PHE A 8 -5.29 1.82 -31.30
C PHE A 8 -5.53 2.09 -29.81
N ILE A 9 -6.24 3.16 -29.46
CA ILE A 9 -6.58 3.49 -28.06
C ILE A 9 -7.53 2.45 -27.47
N LEU A 10 -8.49 1.95 -28.25
CA LEU A 10 -9.41 0.90 -27.83
C LEU A 10 -8.69 -0.44 -27.60
N CYS A 11 -7.72 -0.81 -28.44
CA CYS A 11 -6.88 -2.00 -28.25
C CYS A 11 -5.94 -1.90 -27.03
N ILE A 12 -5.45 -0.71 -26.69
CA ILE A 12 -4.64 -0.47 -25.47
C ILE A 12 -5.54 -0.51 -24.22
N GLY A 13 -6.80 -0.09 -24.33
CA GLY A 13 -7.79 -0.18 -23.23
C GLY A 13 -8.21 -1.61 -22.91
N ILE A 14 -8.36 -2.47 -23.93
CA ILE A 14 -8.82 -3.87 -23.76
C ILE A 14 -7.69 -4.81 -23.30
N THR A 15 -6.41 -4.45 -23.48
CA THR A 15 -5.28 -5.26 -23.01
C THR A 15 -4.95 -5.08 -21.51
N LEU A 16 -5.66 -4.20 -20.79
CA LEU A 16 -5.48 -3.99 -19.35
C LEU A 16 -6.42 -4.83 -18.46
N GLU A 17 -7.25 -5.69 -19.04
CA GLU A 17 -8.06 -6.66 -18.31
C GLU A 17 -7.66 -8.08 -18.69
N THR A 18 -6.63 -8.62 -18.03
CA THR A 18 -6.38 -10.07 -17.78
C THR A 18 -4.97 -10.19 -17.21
N SER A 19 -4.79 -10.33 -15.90
CA SER A 19 -5.13 -11.54 -15.18
C SER A 19 -5.04 -11.19 -13.69
N PHE A 20 -6.16 -11.29 -12.98
CA PHE A 20 -6.14 -11.24 -11.51
C PHE A 20 -5.41 -12.49 -11.03
N SER A 21 -4.09 -12.37 -11.03
CA SER A 21 -3.17 -13.23 -10.34
C SER A 21 -3.62 -13.25 -8.89
N LEU A 22 -4.31 -14.31 -8.45
CA LEU A 22 -4.79 -14.42 -7.07
C LEU A 22 -3.60 -14.26 -6.11
N LEU A 23 -3.47 -13.06 -5.57
CA LEU A 23 -2.58 -12.73 -4.47
C LEU A 23 -3.04 -13.57 -3.27
N CYS A 24 -2.12 -14.15 -2.51
CA CYS A 24 -2.47 -14.83 -1.27
C CYS A 24 -1.75 -14.20 -0.07
N PRO A 25 -2.31 -13.12 0.51
CA PRO A 25 -1.75 -12.45 1.69
C PRO A 25 -1.45 -13.39 2.86
N GLU A 26 -2.26 -14.44 3.04
CA GLU A 26 -2.13 -15.44 4.09
C GLU A 26 -0.85 -16.28 3.97
N SER A 27 -0.21 -16.28 2.79
CA SER A 27 1.10 -16.94 2.60
C SER A 27 2.24 -16.16 3.26
N ILE A 28 2.16 -14.84 3.30
CA ILE A 28 3.22 -13.93 3.80
C ILE A 28 3.66 -14.24 5.25
N PRO A 29 2.76 -14.34 6.24
CA PRO A 29 3.17 -14.59 7.62
C PRO A 29 3.77 -15.98 7.83
N THR A 30 3.65 -16.87 6.84
CA THR A 30 4.20 -18.23 6.92
C THR A 30 5.62 -18.32 6.39
N VAL A 31 6.18 -17.24 5.82
CA VAL A 31 7.53 -17.24 5.27
C VAL A 31 8.56 -17.35 6.41
N SER A 32 9.45 -18.33 6.31
CA SER A 32 10.63 -18.43 7.16
C SER A 32 11.85 -18.83 6.35
N VAL A 33 13.00 -18.27 6.71
CA VAL A 33 14.29 -18.58 6.09
C VAL A 33 14.78 -19.94 6.58
N MET A 34 15.36 -20.73 5.68
CA MET A 34 15.97 -22.00 6.01
C MET A 34 17.38 -22.13 5.46
N SER A 35 18.16 -23.01 6.08
CA SER A 35 19.49 -23.39 5.60
C SER A 35 19.46 -24.36 4.42
N ARG A 36 18.46 -25.25 4.34
CA ARG A 36 18.30 -26.22 3.24
C ARG A 36 16.84 -26.54 2.93
N CYS A 37 16.55 -26.75 1.65
CA CYS A 37 15.28 -27.32 1.23
C CYS A 37 15.27 -28.84 1.41
N PRO A 38 14.09 -29.47 1.59
CA PRO A 38 13.96 -30.91 1.54
C PRO A 38 14.49 -31.48 0.22
N ALA A 39 15.19 -32.62 0.28
CA ALA A 39 15.82 -33.27 -0.87
C ALA A 39 14.97 -34.40 -1.48
N ASN A 40 13.95 -34.87 -0.77
CA ASN A 40 13.12 -36.00 -1.18
C ASN A 40 11.71 -35.91 -0.56
N VAL A 41 10.82 -36.80 -1.00
CA VAL A 41 9.41 -36.82 -0.57
C VAL A 41 9.23 -37.02 0.94
N LYS A 42 10.10 -37.81 1.59
CA LYS A 42 10.03 -38.06 3.03
C LYS A 42 10.42 -36.81 3.82
N GLU A 43 11.54 -36.18 3.47
CA GLU A 43 11.94 -34.89 4.07
C GLU A 43 10.90 -33.80 3.81
N TRP A 44 10.31 -33.78 2.61
CA TRP A 44 9.28 -32.81 2.25
C TRP A 44 8.03 -33.00 3.11
N ALA A 45 7.55 -34.24 3.28
CA ALA A 45 6.39 -34.54 4.12
C ALA A 45 6.64 -34.13 5.58
N SER A 46 7.82 -34.47 6.12
CA SER A 46 8.20 -34.07 7.48
C SER A 46 8.36 -32.56 7.64
N ALA A 47 8.84 -31.83 6.63
CA ALA A 47 8.90 -30.37 6.68
C ALA A 47 7.50 -29.73 6.58
N ALA A 48 6.64 -30.28 5.72
CA ALA A 48 5.25 -29.84 5.57
C ALA A 48 4.44 -30.01 6.87
N GLU A 49 4.64 -31.14 7.55
CA GLU A 49 4.01 -31.43 8.85
C GLU A 49 4.49 -30.46 9.93
N ARG A 50 5.81 -30.27 10.08
CA ARG A 50 6.38 -29.30 11.04
C ARG A 50 5.87 -27.88 10.81
N LYS A 51 5.76 -27.45 9.56
CA LYS A 51 5.27 -26.10 9.23
C LYS A 51 3.74 -25.95 9.42
N SER A 52 3.02 -27.05 9.60
CA SER A 52 1.58 -27.07 9.92
C SER A 52 0.69 -26.33 8.90
N CYS A 53 1.06 -26.33 7.62
CA CYS A 53 0.27 -25.67 6.56
C CYS A 53 -1.17 -26.20 6.46
N GLY A 54 -1.42 -27.44 6.92
CA GLY A 54 -2.76 -28.04 6.95
C GLY A 54 -3.76 -27.34 7.87
N GLN A 55 -3.30 -26.64 8.92
CA GLN A 55 -4.17 -25.83 9.78
C GLN A 55 -4.56 -24.53 9.10
N LEU A 56 -3.56 -23.82 8.55
CA LEU A 56 -3.75 -22.54 7.85
C LEU A 56 -4.60 -22.68 6.60
N ARG A 57 -4.46 -23.79 5.90
CA ARG A 57 -5.26 -24.17 4.73
C ARG A 57 -6.78 -24.11 4.97
N LYS A 58 -7.25 -24.38 6.20
CA LYS A 58 -8.67 -24.34 6.57
C LYS A 58 -9.18 -22.92 6.84
N ILE A 59 -8.28 -21.97 7.06
CA ILE A 59 -8.59 -20.60 7.52
C ILE A 59 -8.42 -19.60 6.37
N GLN A 60 -7.44 -19.82 5.48
CA GLN A 60 -7.20 -18.97 4.32
C GLN A 60 -8.35 -19.03 3.30
N ASN A 61 -8.62 -17.92 2.61
CA ASN A 61 -9.65 -17.82 1.57
C ASN A 61 -9.07 -17.52 0.17
N CYS A 62 -7.75 -17.51 0.02
CA CYS A 62 -7.06 -17.15 -1.21
C CYS A 62 -6.97 -18.31 -2.23
N SER A 63 -7.29 -19.54 -1.83
CA SER A 63 -7.25 -20.72 -2.70
C SER A 63 -8.11 -21.86 -2.14
N LYS A 64 -8.41 -22.86 -2.98
CA LYS A 64 -8.99 -24.11 -2.48
C LYS A 64 -8.04 -24.76 -1.48
N ALA A 65 -8.61 -25.35 -0.42
CA ALA A 65 -7.85 -25.96 0.66
C ALA A 65 -6.78 -26.93 0.12
N GLU A 66 -7.12 -27.87 -0.76
CA GLU A 66 -6.16 -28.84 -1.32
C GLU A 66 -4.97 -28.24 -2.08
N ASN A 67 -5.05 -26.97 -2.49
CA ASN A 67 -3.98 -26.25 -3.17
C ASN A 67 -3.08 -25.44 -2.23
N PHE A 68 -3.52 -25.13 -1.00
CA PHE A 68 -2.68 -24.42 -0.04
C PHE A 68 -1.75 -25.41 0.68
N VAL A 69 -0.51 -25.50 0.24
CA VAL A 69 0.44 -26.54 0.64
C VAL A 69 1.80 -25.96 1.01
N TYR A 70 2.66 -26.81 1.59
CA TYR A 70 4.03 -26.47 1.93
C TYR A 70 4.90 -26.33 0.67
N HIS A 71 5.77 -25.33 0.68
CA HIS A 71 6.76 -25.11 -0.36
C HIS A 71 8.11 -24.75 0.26
N CYS A 72 9.19 -25.16 -0.42
CA CYS A 72 10.53 -24.62 -0.22
C CYS A 72 11.04 -24.03 -1.54
N VAL A 73 11.38 -22.75 -1.53
CA VAL A 73 11.59 -21.94 -2.74
C VAL A 73 12.68 -20.90 -2.50
N LEU A 74 13.13 -20.25 -3.57
CA LEU A 74 14.10 -19.15 -3.48
C LEU A 74 13.44 -17.86 -2.99
N ASN A 75 14.23 -16.97 -2.38
CA ASN A 75 13.84 -15.58 -2.19
C ASN A 75 13.95 -14.78 -3.52
N LYS A 76 13.59 -13.49 -3.48
CA LYS A 76 13.58 -12.61 -4.66
C LYS A 76 14.92 -12.55 -5.42
N ASP A 77 16.03 -12.66 -4.69
CA ASP A 77 17.38 -12.51 -5.27
C ASP A 77 18.12 -13.84 -5.46
N ALA A 78 17.44 -14.97 -5.21
CA ALA A 78 18.05 -16.31 -5.18
C ALA A 78 19.31 -16.37 -4.28
N THR A 79 19.30 -15.64 -3.17
CA THR A 79 20.36 -15.57 -2.16
C THR A 79 20.03 -16.36 -0.90
N GLN A 80 18.76 -16.72 -0.70
CA GLN A 80 18.29 -17.48 0.45
C GLN A 80 17.19 -18.47 0.05
N LEU A 81 17.04 -19.52 0.86
CA LEU A 81 15.94 -20.47 0.78
C LEU A 81 14.85 -20.10 1.77
N LEU A 82 13.61 -20.16 1.32
CA LEU A 82 12.42 -19.86 2.08
C LEU A 82 11.53 -21.09 2.13
N GLU A 83 10.99 -21.41 3.29
CA GLU A 83 9.78 -22.23 3.37
C GLU A 83 8.55 -21.35 3.53
N VAL A 84 7.45 -21.75 2.90
CA VAL A 84 6.20 -20.98 2.90
C VAL A 84 5.01 -21.93 2.71
N CYS A 85 3.88 -21.63 3.35
CA CYS A 85 2.60 -22.22 3.00
C CYS A 85 1.93 -21.31 1.97
N ALA A 86 1.66 -21.81 0.78
CA ALA A 86 1.11 -21.00 -0.30
C ALA A 86 0.25 -21.85 -1.24
N PRO A 87 -0.58 -21.21 -2.08
CA PRO A 87 -1.24 -21.92 -3.17
C PRO A 87 -0.23 -22.56 -4.12
N ARG A 88 -0.49 -23.80 -4.51
CA ARG A 88 0.25 -24.53 -5.53
C ARG A 88 0.26 -23.72 -6.82
N PHE A 89 1.46 -23.48 -7.34
CA PHE A 89 1.69 -22.78 -8.60
C PHE A 89 2.25 -23.76 -9.63
N PHE A 90 1.84 -23.65 -10.89
CA PHE A 90 2.42 -24.46 -11.96
C PHE A 90 3.58 -23.69 -12.60
N LEU A 91 4.79 -24.19 -12.36
CA LEU A 91 6.02 -23.61 -12.88
C LEU A 91 6.19 -23.97 -14.35
N MET A 92 6.86 -23.11 -15.11
CA MET A 92 7.09 -23.27 -16.55
C MET A 92 8.58 -23.54 -16.84
N GLY A 93 9.08 -24.70 -16.42
CA GLY A 93 10.48 -25.08 -16.64
C GLY A 93 11.52 -24.24 -15.88
N LEU A 94 11.06 -23.42 -14.94
CA LEU A 94 11.89 -22.49 -14.16
C LEU A 94 11.84 -22.88 -12.68
N CYS A 95 12.91 -22.54 -11.95
CA CYS A 95 12.96 -22.70 -10.51
C CYS A 95 11.88 -21.85 -9.82
N ALA A 96 11.40 -22.32 -8.68
CA ALA A 96 10.40 -21.61 -7.90
C ALA A 96 11.04 -20.54 -7.00
N ARG A 97 10.44 -19.35 -6.99
CA ARG A 97 10.68 -18.37 -5.92
C ARG A 97 9.37 -17.88 -5.31
N PHE A 98 9.44 -17.47 -4.05
CA PHE A 98 8.35 -16.74 -3.44
C PHE A 98 8.49 -15.25 -3.76
N SER A 99 7.39 -14.65 -4.24
CA SER A 99 7.30 -13.22 -4.43
C SER A 99 6.49 -12.65 -3.29
N GLU A 100 7.15 -11.93 -2.39
CA GLU A 100 6.47 -11.20 -1.31
C GLU A 100 5.57 -10.09 -1.87
N VAL A 101 6.01 -9.42 -2.96
CA VAL A 101 5.23 -8.40 -3.68
C VAL A 101 3.94 -9.01 -4.26
N ASN A 102 4.05 -10.12 -4.98
CA ASN A 102 2.88 -10.79 -5.57
C ASN A 102 2.21 -11.77 -4.61
N LYS A 103 2.66 -11.85 -3.35
CA LYS A 103 2.13 -12.72 -2.28
C LYS A 103 1.88 -14.16 -2.74
N ARG A 104 2.77 -14.70 -3.57
CA ARG A 104 2.60 -16.02 -4.22
C ARG A 104 3.92 -16.58 -4.73
N ILE A 105 3.90 -17.86 -5.08
CA ILE A 105 4.99 -18.52 -5.81
C ILE A 105 4.93 -18.15 -7.27
N ILE A 106 6.09 -17.81 -7.85
CA ILE A 106 6.26 -17.53 -9.27
C ILE A 106 7.56 -18.15 -9.80
N ASN A 107 7.71 -18.12 -11.11
CA ASN A 107 8.94 -18.53 -11.79
C ASN A 107 10.10 -17.58 -11.45
N GLU A 108 11.30 -18.13 -11.24
CA GLU A 108 12.55 -17.38 -11.20
C GLU A 108 13.12 -17.26 -12.63
N PRO A 109 13.02 -16.08 -13.27
CA PRO A 109 13.40 -15.93 -14.68
C PRO A 109 14.87 -16.20 -14.96
N GLY A 110 15.76 -16.07 -13.96
CA GLY A 110 17.19 -16.34 -14.12
C GLY A 110 17.60 -17.82 -14.01
N LEU A 111 16.67 -18.73 -13.68
CA LEU A 111 17.01 -20.13 -13.36
C LEU A 111 16.11 -21.12 -14.11
N ASP A 112 16.51 -21.42 -15.34
CA ASP A 112 15.90 -22.40 -16.23
C ASP A 112 16.34 -23.83 -15.86
N CYS A 113 15.47 -24.56 -15.17
CA CYS A 113 15.77 -25.92 -14.71
C CYS A 113 15.62 -26.99 -15.81
N THR A 114 15.07 -26.65 -16.98
CA THR A 114 15.04 -27.57 -18.13
C THR A 114 16.45 -27.82 -18.68
N LYS A 115 17.40 -26.95 -18.36
CA LYS A 115 18.81 -27.05 -18.74
C LYS A 115 19.68 -27.72 -17.68
N PHE A 116 19.11 -28.11 -16.55
CA PHE A 116 19.85 -28.79 -15.48
C PHE A 116 20.04 -30.27 -15.78
N ASP A 117 20.93 -30.90 -15.01
CA ASP A 117 21.12 -32.35 -15.01
C ASP A 117 20.81 -32.92 -13.62
N PRO A 118 19.75 -33.74 -13.46
CA PRO A 118 18.72 -34.05 -14.45
C PRO A 118 17.78 -32.87 -14.71
N PRO A 119 17.18 -32.76 -15.91
CA PRO A 119 16.32 -31.64 -16.27
C PRO A 119 14.95 -31.73 -15.60
N CYS A 120 14.37 -30.58 -15.27
CA CYS A 120 12.97 -30.52 -14.85
C CYS A 120 12.02 -30.55 -16.06
N PRO A 121 10.77 -31.01 -15.89
CA PRO A 121 9.74 -30.92 -16.93
C PRO A 121 9.43 -29.46 -17.31
N ALA A 122 8.97 -29.25 -18.54
CA ALA A 122 8.54 -27.93 -19.01
C ALA A 122 7.38 -27.33 -18.19
N ARG A 123 6.59 -28.17 -17.52
CA ARG A 123 5.56 -27.74 -16.56
C ARG A 123 5.44 -28.71 -15.41
N PHE A 124 5.50 -28.21 -14.18
CA PHE A 124 5.37 -29.04 -12.97
C PHE A 124 4.84 -28.21 -11.79
N PRO A 125 4.21 -28.85 -10.78
CA PRO A 125 3.65 -28.12 -9.64
C PRO A 125 4.74 -27.73 -8.63
N SER A 126 4.62 -26.54 -8.05
CA SER A 126 5.64 -25.96 -7.17
C SER A 126 5.83 -26.68 -5.84
N ASN A 127 4.92 -27.57 -5.43
CA ASN A 127 5.13 -28.42 -4.25
C ASN A 127 6.07 -29.60 -4.55
N GLU A 128 6.40 -29.83 -5.82
CA GLU A 128 7.37 -30.85 -6.24
C GLU A 128 8.76 -30.27 -6.53
N SER A 129 9.00 -28.99 -6.24
CA SER A 129 10.30 -28.35 -6.46
C SER A 129 11.46 -29.04 -5.72
N TYR A 130 11.18 -29.79 -4.65
CA TYR A 130 12.16 -30.64 -3.95
C TYR A 130 12.80 -31.71 -4.86
N LYS A 131 12.18 -32.07 -5.99
CA LYS A 131 12.76 -33.02 -6.96
C LYS A 131 13.94 -32.42 -7.72
N TYR A 132 14.03 -31.09 -7.80
CA TYR A 132 15.00 -30.37 -8.63
C TYR A 132 16.02 -29.61 -7.78
N GLN A 133 16.83 -30.36 -7.02
CA GLN A 133 17.76 -29.81 -6.03
C GLN A 133 18.78 -28.83 -6.63
N THR A 134 19.10 -28.93 -7.92
CA THR A 134 20.00 -28.00 -8.61
C THR A 134 19.52 -26.54 -8.52
N CYS A 135 18.20 -26.30 -8.43
CA CYS A 135 17.63 -24.96 -8.18
C CYS A 135 18.11 -24.31 -6.87
N TYR A 136 18.49 -25.12 -5.88
CA TYR A 136 18.87 -24.64 -4.54
C TYR A 136 20.38 -24.60 -4.33
N ARG A 137 21.17 -25.17 -5.24
CA ARG A 137 22.65 -25.16 -5.19
C ARG A 137 23.26 -23.83 -5.68
N THR A 138 22.47 -23.01 -6.37
CA THR A 138 22.88 -21.72 -6.94
C THR A 138 22.75 -20.56 -5.97
N VAL A 139 22.23 -20.81 -4.77
CA VAL A 139 22.05 -19.81 -3.71
C VAL A 139 23.38 -19.15 -3.38
N GLY A 140 23.46 -17.83 -3.59
CA GLY A 140 24.67 -17.04 -3.33
C GLY A 140 25.67 -16.94 -4.49
N LYS A 141 25.41 -17.57 -5.66
CA LYS A 141 26.29 -17.48 -6.86
C LYS A 141 25.80 -16.46 -7.91
N SER A 142 24.60 -15.88 -7.74
CA SER A 142 23.88 -15.09 -8.74
C SER A 142 24.30 -13.62 -8.89
N GLN A 143 25.27 -13.12 -8.11
CA GLN A 143 25.68 -11.71 -8.21
C GLN A 143 26.39 -11.35 -9.52
N GLN A 144 27.13 -12.28 -10.14
CA GLN A 144 27.91 -11.99 -11.34
C GLN A 144 27.08 -11.83 -12.63
N GLN A 145 25.83 -12.31 -12.66
CA GLN A 145 25.03 -12.35 -13.89
C GLN A 145 24.01 -11.21 -13.99
N LYS A 146 23.77 -10.48 -12.90
CA LYS A 146 22.75 -9.42 -12.81
C LYS A 146 23.26 -8.05 -13.26
N GLU A 147 24.57 -7.82 -13.19
CA GLU A 147 25.22 -6.57 -13.63
C GLU A 147 25.21 -6.42 -15.16
N SER A 148 25.37 -7.52 -15.91
CA SER A 148 25.41 -7.47 -17.39
C SER A 148 24.06 -7.15 -18.05
N LEU A 149 22.94 -7.50 -17.39
CA LEU A 149 21.61 -7.26 -17.95
C LEU A 149 21.18 -5.80 -17.78
N HIS A 150 21.62 -5.13 -16.70
CA HIS A 150 21.24 -3.75 -16.42
C HIS A 150 21.87 -2.76 -17.42
N GLU A 151 23.16 -2.95 -17.77
CA GLU A 151 23.82 -2.15 -18.81
C GLU A 151 23.13 -2.27 -20.16
N SER A 152 22.71 -3.49 -20.53
CA SER A 152 22.07 -3.74 -21.83
C SER A 152 20.72 -3.03 -21.95
N THR A 153 19.91 -2.99 -20.89
CA THR A 153 18.63 -2.26 -20.90
C THR A 153 18.79 -0.74 -20.99
N LEU A 154 19.83 -0.18 -20.35
CA LEU A 154 20.11 1.25 -20.39
C LEU A 154 20.56 1.67 -21.79
N PHE A 155 21.39 0.86 -22.45
CA PHE A 155 21.81 1.10 -23.82
C PHE A 155 20.64 1.09 -24.82
N ILE A 156 19.73 0.10 -24.71
CA ILE A 156 18.54 0.03 -25.58
C ILE A 156 17.64 1.25 -25.38
N LEU A 157 17.48 1.72 -24.15
CA LEU A 157 16.70 2.93 -23.86
C LEU A 157 17.31 4.18 -24.50
N TYR A 158 18.64 4.34 -24.42
CA TYR A 158 19.32 5.48 -25.06
C TYR A 158 19.21 5.45 -26.58
N VAL A 159 19.35 4.28 -27.19
CA VAL A 159 19.19 4.12 -28.65
C VAL A 159 17.75 4.48 -29.07
N ALA A 160 16.74 4.01 -28.32
CA ALA A 160 15.34 4.31 -28.62
C ALA A 160 15.03 5.82 -28.52
N VAL A 161 15.54 6.50 -27.48
CA VAL A 161 15.38 7.95 -27.32
C VAL A 161 16.08 8.72 -28.44
N GLY A 162 17.28 8.27 -28.86
CA GLY A 162 18.00 8.85 -29.98
C GLY A 162 17.22 8.76 -31.30
N ILE A 163 16.67 7.59 -31.61
CA ILE A 163 15.85 7.38 -32.81
C ILE A 163 14.60 8.27 -32.80
N ALA A 164 13.90 8.35 -31.65
CA ALA A 164 12.73 9.21 -31.51
C ALA A 164 13.07 10.70 -31.75
N GLY A 165 14.23 11.17 -31.26
CA GLY A 165 14.71 12.53 -31.50
C GLY A 165 14.95 12.82 -32.99
N VAL A 166 15.54 11.90 -33.74
CA VAL A 166 15.78 12.04 -35.19
C VAL A 166 14.46 12.10 -35.96
N ILE A 167 13.47 11.27 -35.59
CA ILE A 167 12.15 11.27 -36.22
C ILE A 167 11.43 12.61 -36.00
N ILE A 168 11.53 13.18 -34.79
CA ILE A 168 10.93 14.50 -34.49
C ILE A 168 11.62 15.60 -35.32
N LEU A 169 12.95 15.61 -35.37
CA LEU A 169 13.71 16.61 -36.10
C LEU A 169 13.42 16.58 -37.61
N THR A 170 13.39 15.39 -38.20
CA THR A 170 13.05 15.20 -39.63
C THR A 170 11.62 15.64 -39.94
N SER A 171 10.67 15.35 -39.05
CA SER A 171 9.27 15.80 -39.19
C SER A 171 9.14 17.33 -39.16
N LEU A 172 9.88 18.01 -38.27
CA LEU A 172 9.92 19.48 -38.22
C LEU A 172 10.51 20.09 -39.49
N ILE A 173 11.58 19.51 -40.04
CA ILE A 173 12.18 19.97 -41.29
C ILE A 173 11.19 19.82 -42.46
N LEU A 174 10.47 18.70 -42.54
CA LEU A 174 9.44 18.49 -43.57
C LEU A 174 8.27 19.49 -43.44
N LEU A 175 7.87 19.85 -42.21
CA LEU A 175 6.86 20.89 -41.99
C LEU A 175 7.33 22.27 -42.45
N LEU A 176 8.59 22.63 -42.18
CA LEU A 176 9.19 23.90 -42.62
C LEU A 176 9.32 23.98 -44.15
N LEU A 177 9.72 22.88 -44.80
CA LEU A 177 9.78 22.77 -46.26
C LEU A 177 8.37 22.80 -46.89
N GLY A 178 7.40 22.13 -46.27
CA GLY A 178 5.99 22.18 -46.67
C GLY A 178 5.40 23.60 -46.57
N PHE A 179 5.72 24.34 -45.50
CA PHE A 179 5.32 25.73 -45.33
C PHE A 179 5.90 26.64 -46.44
N LYS A 180 7.18 26.44 -46.80
CA LYS A 180 7.83 27.18 -47.89
C LYS A 180 7.21 26.89 -49.26
N LEU A 181 6.85 25.63 -49.54
CA LEU A 181 6.23 25.24 -50.82
C LEU A 181 4.78 25.75 -50.94
N ASN A 182 4.04 25.82 -49.83
CA ASN A 182 2.68 26.39 -49.84
C ASN A 182 2.69 27.92 -49.99
N TRP A 183 3.73 28.59 -49.51
CA TRP A 183 3.88 30.05 -49.71
C TRP A 183 4.10 30.42 -51.19
N ILE A 184 4.73 29.54 -51.97
CA ILE A 184 4.97 29.75 -53.41
C ILE A 184 3.70 29.52 -54.25
N LYS A 185 2.70 28.76 -53.77
CA LYS A 185 1.46 28.47 -54.52
C LYS A 185 0.30 29.45 -54.27
N CYS A 186 0.48 30.50 -53.46
CA CYS A 186 -0.56 31.50 -53.19
C CYS A 186 -0.42 32.84 -53.94
N THR A 187 0.53 32.97 -54.87
CA THR A 187 0.59 34.10 -55.83
C THR A 187 0.55 33.58 -57.26
N CYS A 188 -0.61 33.10 -57.68
CA CYS A 188 -1.14 33.19 -59.05
C CYS A 188 -2.40 32.34 -59.19
N LYS A 189 -3.57 32.98 -59.26
CA LYS A 189 -4.76 32.41 -59.88
C LYS A 189 -5.46 33.51 -60.70
N ARG A 190 -5.38 33.41 -62.03
CA ARG A 190 -6.32 34.05 -62.96
C ARG A 190 -6.59 33.10 -64.13
N SER A 191 -7.88 32.71 -64.20
CA SER A 191 -8.72 32.11 -65.26
C SER A 191 -8.08 31.48 -66.51
N SER A 192 -8.56 30.31 -66.94
CA SER A 192 -9.74 30.15 -67.85
C SER A 192 -10.02 28.66 -68.14
N GLU A 193 -11.26 28.40 -68.58
CA GLU A 193 -11.86 27.15 -69.10
C GLU A 193 -11.05 26.56 -70.29
N GLU A 194 -11.20 25.33 -70.81
CA GLU A 194 -12.40 24.56 -71.16
C GLU A 194 -12.02 23.10 -71.53
N GLU A 195 -13.02 22.31 -71.92
CA GLU A 195 -13.26 20.86 -71.86
C GLU A 195 -12.53 19.91 -72.83
N THR A 196 -12.55 18.60 -72.49
CA THR A 196 -12.85 17.37 -73.31
C THR A 196 -12.28 16.15 -72.54
N GLY A 197 -12.86 14.95 -72.40
CA GLY A 197 -14.11 14.29 -72.80
C GLY A 197 -13.93 12.77 -72.61
N GLN A 198 -14.96 12.07 -72.09
CA GLN A 198 -15.28 10.61 -72.15
C GLN A 198 -14.37 9.55 -71.47
N MET A 199 -14.83 8.38 -71.00
CA MET A 199 -16.13 7.79 -70.54
C MET A 199 -15.84 6.33 -70.08
N VAL A 200 -16.86 5.67 -69.48
CA VAL A 200 -17.06 4.21 -69.26
C VAL A 200 -16.50 3.62 -67.96
N ASP A 201 -17.19 2.81 -67.13
CA ASP A 201 -18.60 2.55 -66.76
C ASP A 201 -18.60 1.50 -65.60
N ASN A 202 -19.79 1.26 -65.04
CA ASN A 202 -20.28 0.19 -64.14
C ASN A 202 -20.32 0.52 -62.64
N ALA A 203 -21.49 0.85 -62.06
CA ALA A 203 -22.74 0.09 -61.84
C ALA A 203 -22.57 -0.98 -60.74
N GLU A 204 -23.20 -0.97 -59.56
CA GLU A 204 -24.61 -0.83 -59.07
C GLU A 204 -25.12 -2.17 -58.51
N SER A 205 -25.91 -2.08 -57.41
CA SER A 205 -26.89 -3.07 -56.89
C SER A 205 -26.34 -4.30 -56.11
N GLU A 206 -26.98 -4.91 -55.10
CA GLU A 206 -28.35 -4.98 -54.52
C GLU A 206 -28.21 -5.40 -53.01
N VAL A 207 -28.96 -4.92 -52.01
CA VAL A 207 -30.36 -5.23 -51.59
C VAL A 207 -30.54 -6.57 -50.80
N LEU A 208 -30.81 -6.42 -49.50
CA LEU A 208 -31.88 -7.08 -48.69
C LEU A 208 -31.73 -8.53 -48.14
N LEU A 209 -32.33 -8.68 -46.94
CA LEU A 209 -32.83 -9.88 -46.23
C LEU A 209 -31.86 -10.70 -45.37
N LEU A 210 -31.92 -10.51 -44.04
CA LEU A 210 -32.87 -11.29 -43.22
C LEU A 210 -33.13 -10.62 -41.86
N LYS A 211 -34.42 -10.50 -41.53
CA LYS A 211 -34.96 -10.08 -40.23
C LYS A 211 -35.28 -11.33 -39.41
N ASN A 212 -35.12 -11.19 -38.10
CA ASN A 212 -35.87 -11.84 -37.02
C ASN A 212 -35.61 -13.33 -36.70
N VAL A 213 -35.02 -13.58 -35.52
CA VAL A 213 -35.54 -14.55 -34.54
C VAL A 213 -35.42 -13.95 -33.13
N LEU A 214 -36.59 -13.57 -32.59
CA LEU A 214 -37.13 -13.79 -31.23
C LEU A 214 -36.14 -13.63 -30.04
N GLN A 215 -36.25 -12.64 -29.14
CA GLN A 215 -37.34 -12.28 -28.20
C GLN A 215 -37.52 -13.26 -27.03
N ASP A 216 -37.81 -12.70 -25.85
CA ASP A 216 -38.04 -13.27 -24.48
C ASP A 216 -36.80 -13.38 -23.57
N LYS A 217 -36.81 -13.01 -22.28
CA LYS A 217 -37.90 -12.54 -21.40
C LYS A 217 -37.38 -11.91 -20.10
N ASP A 218 -38.32 -11.23 -19.47
CA ASP A 218 -38.33 -10.44 -18.24
C ASP A 218 -38.03 -11.19 -16.92
N ASP A 219 -37.58 -10.38 -15.94
CA ASP A 219 -38.01 -10.20 -14.54
C ASP A 219 -38.19 -11.36 -13.53
N ILE A 220 -37.77 -11.07 -12.29
CA ILE A 220 -38.38 -11.31 -10.95
C ILE A 220 -37.25 -11.13 -9.91
N GLU A 221 -37.15 -9.99 -9.22
CA GLU A 221 -37.84 -9.56 -7.98
C GLU A 221 -37.29 -10.18 -6.67
N LYS A 222 -36.52 -9.34 -5.95
CA LYS A 222 -36.68 -8.85 -4.56
C LYS A 222 -36.98 -9.80 -3.38
N VAL A 223 -36.62 -9.27 -2.19
CA VAL A 223 -36.98 -9.63 -0.79
C VAL A 223 -36.15 -10.82 -0.24
N VAL A 224 -35.58 -10.87 0.97
CA VAL A 224 -35.87 -10.30 2.30
C VAL A 224 -34.58 -10.20 3.14
N ILE A 225 -34.57 -9.21 4.04
CA ILE A 225 -33.65 -8.97 5.16
C ILE A 225 -33.73 -10.10 6.18
N GLU A 226 -32.61 -10.63 6.66
CA GLU A 226 -32.58 -11.12 8.05
C GLU A 226 -31.21 -10.91 8.73
N ASN A 227 -31.32 -10.54 10.01
CA ASN A 227 -30.28 -10.07 10.90
C ASN A 227 -29.40 -11.20 11.47
N GLY A 228 -28.22 -10.81 11.95
CA GLY A 228 -27.50 -11.47 13.04
C GLY A 228 -26.04 -11.79 12.72
N SER A 229 -25.04 -11.62 13.58
CA SER A 229 -25.01 -11.13 14.95
C SER A 229 -23.56 -10.76 15.29
N LEU A 230 -23.45 -9.72 16.10
CA LEU A 230 -22.30 -9.20 16.82
C LEU A 230 -21.61 -10.30 17.66
N SER A 231 -20.32 -10.57 17.44
CA SER A 231 -19.54 -11.40 18.38
C SER A 231 -18.97 -10.55 19.51
N LYS A 232 -19.58 -10.69 20.70
CA LYS A 232 -19.09 -10.24 22.02
C LYS A 232 -17.69 -10.78 22.32
N CYS A 233 -16.85 -9.94 22.93
CA CYS A 233 -15.76 -10.40 23.77
C CYS A 233 -16.24 -10.39 25.23
N ASN A 234 -16.35 -11.59 25.85
CA ASN A 234 -16.47 -11.75 27.31
C ASN A 234 -15.05 -11.81 27.91
N GLY A 235 -14.75 -11.05 28.97
CA GLY A 235 -14.76 -11.48 30.38
C GLY A 235 -13.37 -11.16 30.95
N HIS A 236 -13.12 -10.74 32.19
CA HIS A 236 -13.81 -10.87 33.47
C HIS A 236 -13.41 -9.69 34.38
N THR A 237 -14.36 -9.13 35.13
CA THR A 237 -14.06 -8.46 36.41
C THR A 237 -14.82 -9.21 37.49
N LYS A 238 -14.08 -9.69 38.51
CA LYS A 238 -14.67 -10.28 39.72
C LYS A 238 -14.97 -9.15 40.69
N GLU A 239 -16.23 -9.06 41.11
CA GLU A 239 -16.65 -8.29 42.27
C GLU A 239 -16.50 -9.14 43.54
N ASN A 240 -15.96 -8.51 44.58
CA ASN A 240 -16.18 -8.72 46.01
C ASN A 240 -15.77 -7.35 46.59
N GLY A 241 -16.49 -6.64 47.45
CA GLY A 241 -17.45 -7.00 48.47
C GLY A 241 -17.17 -6.03 49.63
N THR A 242 -18.10 -5.10 49.85
CA THR A 242 -18.46 -4.40 51.09
C THR A 242 -17.39 -4.14 52.17
N GLU A 243 -17.17 -2.86 52.50
CA GLU A 243 -17.16 -2.42 53.91
C GLU A 243 -17.56 -0.94 54.07
N LYS A 244 -18.29 -0.70 55.16
CA LYS A 244 -18.97 0.56 55.53
C LYS A 244 -18.00 1.60 56.07
N GLY A 245 -18.28 2.87 55.79
CA GLY A 245 -17.72 4.01 56.51
C GLY A 245 -18.57 5.25 56.26
N GLN A 246 -19.40 5.59 57.24
CA GLN A 246 -20.30 6.73 57.26
C GLN A 246 -19.61 7.90 57.96
N VAL A 247 -19.49 9.05 57.29
CA VAL A 247 -19.24 10.35 57.90
C VAL A 247 -20.04 11.40 57.14
N ASP A 248 -21.05 11.95 57.80
CA ASP A 248 -21.83 13.10 57.37
C ASP A 248 -20.97 14.38 57.48
N ILE A 249 -20.84 15.14 56.39
CA ILE A 249 -20.66 16.59 56.47
C ILE A 249 -21.58 17.24 55.44
N ASP A 250 -22.59 17.90 55.98
CA ASP A 250 -23.58 18.71 55.33
C ASP A 250 -22.91 20.01 54.83
N GLN A 251 -22.75 20.17 53.52
CA GLN A 251 -22.56 21.48 52.88
C GLN A 251 -23.35 21.58 51.59
N LYS A 252 -24.52 22.19 51.74
CA LYS A 252 -25.36 22.76 50.70
C LYS A 252 -24.53 23.74 49.86
N SER A 253 -24.19 23.35 48.63
CA SER A 253 -23.66 24.23 47.60
C SER A 253 -24.44 24.00 46.31
N ASP A 254 -24.78 25.10 45.64
CA ASP A 254 -25.60 25.13 44.44
C ASP A 254 -25.13 24.09 43.41
N VAL A 255 -25.95 23.05 43.22
CA VAL A 255 -25.69 21.99 42.25
C VAL A 255 -25.95 22.55 40.86
N LYS A 256 -24.96 23.26 40.31
CA LYS A 256 -24.81 23.34 38.86
C LYS A 256 -24.59 21.91 38.38
N GLU A 257 -25.63 21.36 37.76
CA GLU A 257 -25.65 20.03 37.13
C GLU A 257 -24.30 19.78 36.42
N GLU A 258 -23.49 18.89 36.99
CA GLU A 258 -22.12 18.69 36.55
C GLU A 258 -22.14 18.08 35.15
N LYS A 259 -21.65 18.83 34.16
CA LYS A 259 -21.57 18.35 32.79
C LYS A 259 -20.49 17.27 32.69
N MET A 260 -20.89 16.03 32.95
CA MET A 260 -20.06 14.85 32.78
C MET A 260 -19.84 14.61 31.28
N ILE A 261 -18.58 14.65 30.84
CA ILE A 261 -18.23 14.40 29.45
C ILE A 261 -17.88 12.93 29.30
N GLN A 262 -18.41 12.31 28.25
CA GLN A 262 -18.14 10.94 27.87
C GLN A 262 -16.92 10.91 26.95
N PHE A 263 -15.93 10.13 27.34
CA PHE A 263 -14.71 9.89 26.59
C PHE A 263 -14.69 8.46 26.10
N ARG A 264 -14.31 8.26 24.84
CA ARG A 264 -14.29 6.94 24.21
C ARG A 264 -12.97 6.72 23.48
N SER A 265 -12.41 5.53 23.66
CA SER A 265 -11.30 5.04 22.85
C SER A 265 -11.67 4.94 21.37
N LEU A 266 -10.71 5.10 20.46
CA LEU A 266 -10.96 5.00 19.02
C LEU A 266 -11.50 3.63 18.58
N SER A 267 -11.09 2.55 19.24
CA SER A 267 -11.63 1.21 19.03
C SER A 267 -13.01 0.99 19.66
N GLY A 268 -13.46 1.89 20.54
CA GLY A 268 -14.67 1.75 21.33
C GLY A 268 -14.57 0.72 22.46
N CYS A 269 -13.39 0.14 22.72
CA CYS A 269 -13.20 -0.87 23.75
C CYS A 269 -13.22 -0.29 25.17
N THR A 270 -12.82 0.97 25.33
CA THR A 270 -12.78 1.71 26.58
C THR A 270 -13.67 2.94 26.50
N GLU A 271 -14.48 3.16 27.52
CA GLU A 271 -15.36 4.31 27.66
C GLU A 271 -15.40 4.75 29.13
N THR A 272 -15.35 6.05 29.37
CA THR A 272 -15.40 6.61 30.72
C THR A 272 -16.09 7.96 30.73
N ARG A 273 -16.58 8.38 31.90
CA ARG A 273 -17.17 9.71 32.10
C ARG A 273 -16.32 10.50 33.08
N CYS A 274 -15.92 11.71 32.70
CA CYS A 274 -15.12 12.58 33.53
C CYS A 274 -15.70 13.99 33.61
N SER A 275 -15.63 14.57 34.80
CA SER A 275 -15.87 16.01 35.00
C SER A 275 -14.63 16.76 34.56
N LEU A 276 -14.81 17.89 33.85
CA LEU A 276 -13.73 18.81 33.49
C LEU A 276 -13.45 19.85 34.58
N LYS A 277 -14.09 19.75 35.75
CA LYS A 277 -13.90 20.70 36.85
C LYS A 277 -12.44 20.67 37.33
N GLY A 278 -11.74 21.80 37.17
CA GLY A 278 -10.32 21.91 37.52
C GLY A 278 -9.34 21.44 36.43
N VAL A 279 -9.83 20.99 35.28
CA VAL A 279 -9.01 20.57 34.13
C VAL A 279 -8.85 21.75 33.18
N ARG A 280 -7.65 22.32 33.07
CA ARG A 280 -7.39 23.49 32.20
C ARG A 280 -6.71 23.09 30.90
N THR A 281 -5.79 22.13 30.99
CA THR A 281 -4.95 21.69 29.88
C THR A 281 -5.24 20.24 29.49
N ILE A 282 -4.80 19.86 28.30
CA ILE A 282 -4.82 18.45 27.87
C ILE A 282 -3.94 17.59 28.77
N GLY A 283 -2.84 18.12 29.30
CA GLY A 283 -2.02 17.43 30.30
C GLY A 283 -2.83 17.06 31.55
N ASP A 284 -3.60 18.01 32.09
CA ASP A 284 -4.48 17.79 33.26
C ASP A 284 -5.53 16.73 32.95
N LEU A 285 -6.11 16.78 31.74
CA LEU A 285 -7.12 15.81 31.30
C LEU A 285 -6.54 14.40 31.23
N ARG A 286 -5.36 14.25 30.63
CA ARG A 286 -4.67 12.97 30.52
C ARG A 286 -4.32 12.40 31.89
N ASN A 287 -3.93 13.24 32.85
CA ASN A 287 -3.69 12.82 34.24
C ASN A 287 -4.98 12.28 34.89
N ALA A 288 -6.09 13.03 34.79
CA ALA A 288 -7.37 12.59 35.33
C ALA A 288 -7.86 11.28 34.71
N LEU A 289 -7.73 11.14 33.38
CA LEU A 289 -8.11 9.93 32.66
C LEU A 289 -7.19 8.74 32.96
N SER A 290 -5.89 8.97 33.15
CA SER A 290 -4.93 7.93 33.52
C SER A 290 -5.32 7.26 34.85
N ILE A 291 -5.69 8.07 35.85
CA ILE A 291 -6.14 7.57 37.15
C ILE A 291 -7.46 6.80 37.00
N LYS A 292 -8.45 7.36 36.28
CA LYS A 292 -9.77 6.72 36.12
C LYS A 292 -9.71 5.42 35.34
N LEU A 293 -8.90 5.37 34.29
CA LEU A 293 -8.78 4.21 33.41
C LEU A 293 -7.80 3.16 33.95
N GLN A 294 -7.01 3.50 34.97
CA GLN A 294 -5.90 2.67 35.47
C GLN A 294 -4.89 2.32 34.37
N ILE A 295 -4.65 3.27 33.46
CA ILE A 295 -3.69 3.15 32.36
C ILE A 295 -2.60 4.21 32.57
N PRO A 296 -1.30 3.88 32.50
CA PRO A 296 -0.25 4.87 32.69
C PRO A 296 -0.37 6.03 31.70
N ARG A 297 -0.18 7.27 32.18
CA ARG A 297 -0.32 8.51 31.40
C ARG A 297 0.34 8.49 30.01
N PRO A 298 1.55 7.93 29.80
CA PRO A 298 2.18 7.90 28.48
C PRO A 298 1.34 7.18 27.40
N PHE A 299 0.48 6.24 27.81
CA PHE A 299 -0.36 5.46 26.89
C PHE A 299 -1.77 6.04 26.72
N VAL A 300 -2.12 7.14 27.41
CA VAL A 300 -3.42 7.79 27.23
C VAL A 300 -3.19 9.08 26.46
N LEU A 301 -3.64 9.14 25.20
CA LEU A 301 -3.51 10.32 24.35
C LEU A 301 -4.88 10.87 23.96
N ALA A 302 -5.06 12.18 24.06
CA ALA A 302 -6.23 12.87 23.52
C ALA A 302 -5.98 13.20 22.05
N VAL A 303 -6.93 12.87 21.19
CA VAL A 303 -6.79 12.99 19.73
C VAL A 303 -8.02 13.61 19.10
N ASP A 304 -7.83 14.21 17.93
CA ASP A 304 -8.87 14.55 16.98
C ASP A 304 -8.69 13.63 15.78
N LYS A 305 -9.56 12.62 15.67
CA LYS A 305 -9.48 11.65 14.58
C LYS A 305 -9.79 12.30 13.24
N GLU A 306 -10.74 13.23 13.18
CA GLU A 306 -11.21 13.84 11.92
C GLU A 306 -10.10 14.63 11.23
N ASN A 307 -9.31 15.35 12.03
CA ASN A 307 -8.19 16.17 11.53
C ASN A 307 -6.84 15.47 11.64
N GLY A 308 -6.76 14.29 12.26
CA GLY A 308 -5.52 13.54 12.44
C GLY A 308 -4.53 14.20 13.42
N ILE A 309 -5.04 14.93 14.40
CA ILE A 309 -4.24 15.72 15.35
C ILE A 309 -4.11 14.96 16.67
N ILE A 310 -2.89 14.93 17.21
CA ILE A 310 -2.63 14.52 18.59
C ILE A 310 -2.43 15.79 19.41
N PHE A 311 -3.26 16.00 20.42
CA PHE A 311 -3.17 17.22 21.22
C PHE A 311 -1.92 17.22 22.11
N LYS A 312 -1.23 18.36 22.15
CA LYS A 312 -0.09 18.58 23.04
C LYS A 312 -0.57 18.92 24.44
N ASP A 313 0.23 18.59 25.45
CA ASP A 313 -0.16 18.74 26.86
C ASP A 313 -0.42 20.19 27.26
N GLU A 314 0.28 21.15 26.63
CA GLU A 314 0.13 22.59 26.89
C GLU A 314 -1.15 23.19 26.28
N THR A 315 -1.88 22.42 25.46
CA THR A 315 -3.09 22.90 24.80
C THR A 315 -4.17 23.16 25.85
N VAL A 316 -4.71 24.38 25.86
CA VAL A 316 -5.80 24.79 26.74
C VAL A 316 -7.13 24.26 26.17
N ILE A 317 -7.94 23.58 26.98
CA ILE A 317 -9.17 22.93 26.49
C ILE A 317 -10.20 23.97 26.02
N GLU A 318 -10.27 25.12 26.68
CA GLU A 318 -11.22 26.20 26.40
C GLU A 318 -10.99 26.85 25.03
N THR A 319 -9.79 26.76 24.46
CA THR A 319 -9.50 27.32 23.13
C THR A 319 -9.92 26.38 21.99
N LEU A 320 -10.27 25.14 22.31
CA LEU A 320 -10.76 24.17 21.34
C LEU A 320 -12.24 24.42 21.05
N LYS A 321 -12.63 24.34 19.77
CA LYS A 321 -14.04 24.48 19.36
C LYS A 321 -14.94 23.44 20.05
N HIS A 322 -14.39 22.25 20.30
CA HIS A 322 -15.06 21.16 20.99
C HIS A 322 -14.04 20.46 21.91
N PRO A 323 -14.44 19.99 23.10
CA PRO A 323 -13.55 19.23 23.96
C PRO A 323 -13.19 17.88 23.29
N PRO A 324 -11.95 17.39 23.44
CA PRO A 324 -11.54 16.13 22.84
C PRO A 324 -12.23 14.99 23.58
N THR A 325 -13.20 14.35 22.93
CA THR A 325 -13.93 13.21 23.49
C THR A 325 -13.31 11.87 23.06
N GLU A 326 -12.42 11.90 22.07
CA GLU A 326 -11.76 10.72 21.52
C GLU A 326 -10.39 10.50 22.17
N LEU A 327 -10.14 9.26 22.55
CA LEU A 327 -8.89 8.83 23.17
C LEU A 327 -8.20 7.79 22.30
N MET A 328 -6.88 7.91 22.18
CA MET A 328 -6.02 6.89 21.61
C MET A 328 -5.24 6.21 22.75
N ILE A 329 -5.59 4.96 23.03
CA ILE A 329 -4.93 4.15 24.06
C ILE A 329 -3.77 3.37 23.45
N GLY A 330 -2.55 3.65 23.90
CA GLY A 330 -1.32 3.04 23.40
C GLY A 330 -1.05 1.64 23.92
N ASN A 331 -0.11 0.94 23.27
CA ASN A 331 0.28 -0.42 23.66
C ASN A 331 1.17 -0.38 24.90
N GLN A 332 0.63 -0.83 26.02
CA GLN A 332 1.33 -0.86 27.32
C GLN A 332 2.50 -1.86 27.35
N ASN A 333 2.52 -2.84 26.45
CA ASN A 333 3.59 -3.84 26.38
C ASN A 333 4.87 -3.33 25.70
N ARG A 334 4.90 -2.07 25.22
CA ARG A 334 6.09 -1.50 24.57
C ARG A 334 7.20 -1.17 25.56
N LYS A 335 6.87 -0.61 26.73
CA LYS A 335 7.85 -0.41 27.80
C LYS A 335 7.95 -1.66 28.67
N LYS A 336 9.00 -2.45 28.44
CA LYS A 336 9.47 -3.47 29.39
C LYS A 336 10.97 -3.47 29.65
N ASP A 337 11.71 -2.56 29.02
CA ASP A 337 13.13 -2.35 29.35
C ASP A 337 13.19 -1.06 30.18
N ASP A 338 13.11 -1.25 31.50
CA ASP A 338 13.17 -0.24 32.54
C ASP A 338 14.54 0.46 32.59
N ASP A 339 14.50 1.70 33.10
CA ASP A 339 15.57 2.42 33.81
C ASP A 339 16.96 2.55 33.15
N GLU A 340 17.28 3.77 32.72
CA GLU A 340 18.52 4.48 33.11
C GLU A 340 18.59 5.85 32.39
N ASP A 341 18.53 6.89 33.22
CA ASP A 341 19.22 8.18 33.16
C ASP A 341 19.36 8.94 31.82
N ASP A 342 18.72 10.12 31.82
CA ASP A 342 19.23 11.40 31.33
C ASP A 342 20.24 11.36 30.17
N ASP A 343 19.77 11.66 28.96
CA ASP A 343 20.27 12.86 28.28
C ASP A 343 19.33 13.30 27.15
N GLU A 344 19.14 14.61 27.07
CA GLU A 344 18.19 15.34 26.23
C GLU A 344 18.61 15.41 24.74
N SER A 345 19.09 14.29 24.16
CA SER A 345 19.55 14.28 22.77
C SER A 345 19.28 12.96 22.05
N VAL A 346 18.01 12.58 21.89
CA VAL A 346 17.63 11.50 20.95
C VAL A 346 16.46 11.96 20.10
N LYS A 347 16.69 12.93 19.20
CA LYS A 347 15.62 13.42 18.30
C LYS A 347 15.71 12.99 16.84
N ASP A 348 16.84 12.43 16.37
CA ASP A 348 16.94 12.10 14.93
C ASP A 348 17.45 10.70 14.60
N ASP A 349 17.94 9.91 15.56
CA ASP A 349 18.58 8.62 15.25
C ASP A 349 17.65 7.42 15.46
N VAL A 350 16.58 7.37 14.67
CA VAL A 350 15.67 6.21 14.54
C VAL A 350 16.45 4.95 14.14
N ILE A 351 17.60 5.13 13.48
CA ILE A 351 18.43 4.08 12.91
C ILE A 351 19.84 4.16 13.50
N SER A 352 19.98 3.59 14.69
CA SER A 352 21.23 3.20 15.39
C SER A 352 21.52 3.89 16.72
N ASN A 353 20.76 3.55 17.76
CA ASN A 353 21.34 3.59 19.11
C ASN A 353 22.21 2.35 19.32
N ARG A 354 23.54 2.55 19.44
CA ARG A 354 24.48 1.49 19.91
C ARG A 354 24.05 0.93 21.27
N ARG A 355 23.26 1.67 22.04
CA ARG A 355 22.74 1.31 23.36
C ARG A 355 21.54 0.36 23.35
N ILE A 356 20.89 0.14 22.20
CA ILE A 356 19.75 -0.78 22.12
C ILE A 356 20.32 -2.20 21.97
N THR A 357 20.29 -2.97 23.04
CA THR A 357 20.86 -4.32 23.13
C THR A 357 19.82 -5.41 22.81
N SER A 358 18.53 -5.11 22.91
CA SER A 358 17.38 -6.01 22.70
C SER A 358 16.34 -5.41 21.73
N GLY A 359 15.48 -6.24 21.15
CA GLY A 359 14.23 -5.78 20.51
C GLY A 359 14.32 -5.09 19.13
N LYS A 360 15.49 -5.04 18.47
CA LYS A 360 15.62 -4.39 17.16
C LYS A 360 14.76 -5.06 16.08
N CYS A 361 13.97 -4.27 15.37
CA CYS A 361 13.24 -4.70 14.19
C CYS A 361 13.96 -4.23 12.91
N ARG A 362 14.03 -5.13 11.92
CA ARG A 362 14.56 -4.80 10.59
C ARG A 362 13.42 -4.27 9.73
N MET A 363 13.61 -3.07 9.20
CA MET A 363 12.72 -2.45 8.22
C MET A 363 13.00 -2.99 6.82
N SER A 364 12.07 -2.80 5.89
CA SER A 364 12.12 -3.28 4.50
C SER A 364 13.33 -2.74 3.72
N CYS A 365 13.81 -1.54 4.08
CA CYS A 365 15.02 -0.94 3.53
C CYS A 365 16.32 -1.59 4.03
N GLY A 366 16.22 -2.56 4.93
CA GLY A 366 17.35 -3.28 5.53
C GLY A 366 17.91 -2.63 6.79
N HIS A 367 17.54 -1.40 7.11
CA HIS A 367 17.96 -0.72 8.33
C HIS A 367 17.24 -1.27 9.56
N PHE A 368 17.96 -1.28 10.68
CA PHE A 368 17.44 -1.69 11.98
C PHE A 368 17.01 -0.48 12.79
N THR A 369 15.90 -0.63 13.49
CA THR A 369 15.37 0.35 14.42
C THR A 369 14.83 -0.37 15.65
N ALA A 370 14.54 0.36 16.71
CA ALA A 370 13.81 -0.18 17.85
C ALA A 370 12.32 0.20 17.71
N PRO A 371 11.39 -0.71 18.02
CA PRO A 371 9.95 -0.44 17.95
C PRO A 371 9.53 0.87 18.63
N ASP A 372 10.11 1.19 19.79
CA ASP A 372 9.75 2.38 20.56
C ASP A 372 10.27 3.66 19.94
N SER A 373 11.54 3.69 19.54
CA SER A 373 12.13 4.84 18.83
C SER A 373 11.43 5.07 17.48
N LEU A 374 11.09 3.98 16.78
CA LEU A 374 10.32 4.03 15.54
C LEU A 374 8.91 4.57 15.80
N TYR A 375 8.27 4.17 16.90
CA TYR A 375 6.94 4.63 17.27
C TYR A 375 6.93 6.13 17.56
N GLU A 376 7.81 6.63 18.42
CA GLU A 376 7.88 8.07 18.73
C GLU A 376 8.17 8.90 17.49
N TRP A 377 9.08 8.44 16.63
CA TRP A 377 9.35 9.11 15.35
C TRP A 377 8.14 9.08 14.41
N THR A 378 7.44 7.95 14.33
CA THR A 378 6.21 7.83 13.51
C THR A 378 5.13 8.77 14.04
N LYS A 379 4.97 8.83 15.37
CA LYS A 379 4.01 9.70 16.05
C LYS A 379 4.26 11.17 15.77
N GLU A 380 5.53 11.58 15.68
CA GLU A 380 5.88 12.96 15.35
C GLU A 380 5.76 13.26 13.86
N LYS A 381 6.28 12.39 12.99
CA LYS A 381 6.45 12.70 11.56
C LYS A 381 5.25 12.33 10.70
N LEU A 382 4.45 11.34 11.08
CA LEU A 382 3.35 10.88 10.23
C LEU A 382 2.16 11.87 10.13
N PRO A 383 1.74 12.56 11.20
CA PRO A 383 0.69 13.58 11.10
C PRO A 383 1.01 14.71 10.10
N CYS A 384 2.29 15.02 9.89
CA CYS A 384 2.77 15.99 8.90
C CYS A 384 3.43 15.32 7.69
N GLY A 385 3.27 13.99 7.56
CA GLY A 385 4.04 13.14 6.68
C GLY A 385 3.40 12.94 5.30
N THR A 386 3.95 11.99 4.55
CA THR A 386 3.44 11.69 3.21
C THR A 386 2.18 10.83 3.25
N ASP A 387 1.47 10.80 2.12
CA ASP A 387 0.26 10.02 1.87
C ASP A 387 0.41 8.50 1.99
N LYS A 388 1.64 7.95 1.88
CA LYS A 388 1.87 6.49 1.84
C LYS A 388 2.83 5.98 2.92
N GLY A 389 3.04 6.77 3.97
CA GLY A 389 3.96 6.42 5.06
C GLY A 389 5.13 7.38 5.19
N LEU A 390 6.28 6.87 5.63
CA LEU A 390 7.44 7.68 5.98
C LEU A 390 8.71 7.20 5.29
N PHE A 391 9.58 8.12 4.90
CA PHE A 391 10.88 7.78 4.33
C PHE A 391 11.85 7.40 5.43
N CYS A 392 12.60 6.32 5.19
CA CYS A 392 13.72 5.94 6.03
C CYS A 392 14.68 7.13 6.20
N PRO A 393 14.97 7.59 7.44
CA PRO A 393 15.79 8.78 7.65
C PRO A 393 17.24 8.61 7.17
N LYS A 394 17.73 7.35 7.13
CA LYS A 394 19.11 7.02 6.75
C LYS A 394 19.31 6.91 5.24
N CYS A 395 18.48 6.16 4.52
CA CYS A 395 18.63 6.03 3.07
C CYS A 395 17.86 7.08 2.27
N ARG A 396 16.80 7.69 2.84
CA ARG A 396 15.91 8.71 2.24
C ARG A 396 15.19 8.33 0.94
N CYS A 397 15.61 7.25 0.29
CA CYS A 397 15.05 6.75 -0.96
C CYS A 397 13.98 5.68 -0.75
N TRP A 398 14.01 4.99 0.39
CA TRP A 398 13.06 3.93 0.70
C TRP A 398 11.93 4.44 1.58
N ARG A 399 10.69 4.15 1.18
CA ARG A 399 9.49 4.48 1.93
C ARG A 399 9.03 3.26 2.74
N TRP A 400 8.84 3.46 4.03
CA TRP A 400 8.16 2.51 4.92
C TRP A 400 6.67 2.77 4.86
N GLU A 401 5.92 1.76 4.45
CA GLU A 401 4.48 1.85 4.34
C GLU A 401 3.82 1.88 5.72
N ILE A 402 2.60 2.41 5.79
CA ILE A 402 1.84 2.54 7.04
C ILE A 402 1.66 1.19 7.73
N ASP A 403 1.35 0.13 6.99
CA ASP A 403 1.18 -1.21 7.56
C ASP A 403 2.50 -1.78 8.10
N GLU A 404 3.63 -1.46 7.47
CA GLU A 404 4.95 -1.82 7.98
C GLU A 404 5.23 -1.07 9.30
N LEU A 405 5.00 0.24 9.33
CA LEU A 405 5.19 1.06 10.53
C LEU A 405 4.30 0.55 11.68
N ILE A 406 3.02 0.27 11.42
CA ILE A 406 2.08 -0.27 12.42
C ILE A 406 2.59 -1.57 13.02
N LEU A 407 3.03 -2.50 12.16
CA LEU A 407 3.55 -3.79 12.59
C LEU A 407 4.85 -3.65 13.39
N LYS A 408 5.81 -2.87 12.86
CA LYS A 408 7.16 -2.76 13.41
C LYS A 408 7.23 -1.90 14.67
N CYS A 409 6.31 -0.95 14.82
CA CYS A 409 6.09 -0.17 16.05
C CYS A 409 5.26 -0.93 17.09
N ASN A 410 4.76 -2.14 16.80
CA ASN A 410 3.87 -2.89 17.69
C ASN A 410 2.69 -2.02 18.18
N MET A 411 2.01 -1.34 17.26
CA MET A 411 0.94 -0.39 17.58
C MET A 411 -0.29 -1.08 18.19
N SER A 412 -0.95 -0.40 19.12
CA SER A 412 -2.23 -0.85 19.67
C SER A 412 -3.34 -0.78 18.61
N ARG A 413 -4.52 -1.30 18.96
CA ARG A 413 -5.71 -1.17 18.10
C ARG A 413 -6.10 0.28 17.85
N ASP A 414 -6.08 1.12 18.88
CA ASP A 414 -6.43 2.54 18.75
C ASP A 414 -5.40 3.29 17.89
N GLU A 415 -4.11 3.05 18.11
CA GLU A 415 -3.02 3.65 17.33
C GLU A 415 -3.10 3.24 15.86
N THR A 416 -3.37 1.97 15.60
CA THR A 416 -3.61 1.44 14.24
C THR A 416 -4.76 2.17 13.56
N ILE A 417 -5.89 2.34 14.26
CA ILE A 417 -7.06 3.07 13.72
C ILE A 417 -6.68 4.51 13.40
N PHE A 418 -6.01 5.19 14.33
CA PHE A 418 -5.61 6.59 14.18
C PHE A 418 -4.65 6.77 13.00
N TYR A 419 -3.52 6.07 12.98
CA TYR A 419 -2.48 6.28 11.97
C TYR A 419 -2.89 5.82 10.57
N LYS A 420 -3.74 4.81 10.44
CA LYS A 420 -4.37 4.48 9.14
C LYS A 420 -5.27 5.62 8.65
N HIS A 421 -6.02 6.23 9.56
CA HIS A 421 -6.86 7.37 9.20
C HIS A 421 -6.04 8.59 8.80
N VAL A 422 -4.99 8.92 9.57
CA VAL A 422 -4.03 9.99 9.24
C VAL A 422 -3.42 9.79 7.86
N ALA A 423 -2.99 8.57 7.53
CA ALA A 423 -2.47 8.27 6.20
C ALA A 423 -3.50 8.53 5.09
N SER A 424 -4.75 8.11 5.30
CA SER A 424 -5.84 8.37 4.36
C SER A 424 -6.17 9.87 4.23
N LEU A 425 -6.07 10.64 5.31
CA LEU A 425 -6.18 12.10 5.28
C LEU A 425 -5.06 12.71 4.43
N ASN A 426 -3.81 12.31 4.67
CA ASN A 426 -2.65 12.79 3.90
C ASN A 426 -2.81 12.48 2.41
N GLU A 427 -3.32 11.30 2.05
CA GLU A 427 -3.60 10.94 0.64
C GLU A 427 -4.67 11.81 0.01
N ARG A 428 -5.77 12.09 0.73
CA ARG A 428 -6.82 13.00 0.25
C ARG A 428 -6.28 14.40 0.05
N THR A 429 -5.54 14.93 1.02
CA THR A 429 -4.92 16.25 0.96
C THR A 429 -3.94 16.35 -0.23
N ALA A 430 -3.10 15.34 -0.44
CA ALA A 430 -2.18 15.29 -1.58
C ALA A 430 -2.93 15.32 -2.92
N LYS A 431 -4.00 14.53 -3.07
CA LYS A 431 -4.84 14.53 -4.28
C LYS A 431 -5.53 15.87 -4.53
N GLU A 432 -6.02 16.54 -3.50
CA GLU A 432 -6.64 17.86 -3.64
C GLU A 432 -5.60 18.92 -4.03
N LEU A 433 -4.41 18.89 -3.43
CA LEU A 433 -3.30 19.75 -3.85
C LEU A 433 -2.94 19.52 -5.32
N GLU A 434 -2.81 18.27 -5.77
CA GLU A 434 -2.53 17.96 -7.18
C GLU A 434 -3.60 18.54 -8.13
N LYS A 435 -4.88 18.51 -7.75
CA LYS A 435 -5.97 19.11 -8.53
C LYS A 435 -5.83 20.63 -8.61
N VAL A 436 -5.52 21.29 -7.49
CA VAL A 436 -5.30 22.75 -7.44
C VAL A 436 -4.13 23.13 -8.34
N TRP A 437 -2.99 22.46 -8.19
CA TRP A 437 -1.80 22.67 -9.02
C TRP A 437 -2.10 22.47 -10.52
N ARG A 438 -2.88 21.46 -10.88
CA ARG A 438 -3.28 21.21 -12.28
C ARG A 438 -4.18 22.32 -12.82
N LYS A 439 -5.10 22.86 -12.00
CA LYS A 439 -5.95 24.01 -12.37
C LYS A 439 -5.12 25.29 -12.57
N GLU A 440 -4.18 25.57 -11.68
CA GLU A 440 -3.29 26.74 -11.81
C GLU A 440 -2.41 26.66 -13.05
N LYS A 441 -1.84 25.48 -13.35
CA LYS A 441 -1.05 25.26 -14.57
C LYS A 441 -1.86 25.44 -15.86
N ASN A 442 -3.15 25.10 -15.82
CA ASN A 442 -4.04 25.33 -16.96
C ASN A 442 -4.42 26.80 -17.08
N LYS A 443 -4.59 27.53 -15.96
CA LYS A 443 -4.86 28.97 -15.94
C LYS A 443 -3.66 29.80 -16.43
N SER A 444 -2.43 29.37 -16.14
CA SER A 444 -1.21 30.02 -16.64
C SER A 444 -0.96 29.76 -18.13
N ARG A 445 -1.46 28.66 -18.68
CA ARG A 445 -1.45 28.38 -20.13
C ARG A 445 -2.54 29.12 -20.92
N SER A 446 -3.55 29.66 -20.25
CA SER A 446 -4.66 30.40 -20.88
C SER A 446 -4.52 31.92 -20.78
N LEU A 447 -3.41 32.46 -20.27
CA LEU A 447 -3.14 33.89 -20.33
C LEU A 447 -2.72 34.25 -21.77
N PRO A 448 -3.42 35.18 -22.44
CA PRO A 448 -3.03 35.63 -23.76
C PRO A 448 -1.66 36.31 -23.67
N VAL A 449 -0.78 35.97 -24.61
CA VAL A 449 0.42 36.74 -24.92
C VAL A 449 -0.06 38.15 -25.25
N LEU A 450 0.31 39.13 -24.43
CA LEU A 450 0.12 40.53 -24.79
C LEU A 450 1.03 40.78 -25.98
N ASP A 451 0.43 41.16 -27.11
CA ASP A 451 1.15 41.50 -28.33
C ASP A 451 2.12 42.65 -28.07
N ASP A 452 3.39 42.43 -28.44
CA ASP A 452 4.45 43.43 -28.48
C ASP A 452 4.16 44.44 -29.61
N GLU A 453 3.21 45.36 -29.39
CA GLU A 453 3.11 46.62 -30.14
C GLU A 453 3.41 47.78 -29.20
N TYR A 454 4.68 47.97 -28.80
CA TYR A 454 5.17 49.26 -28.30
C TYR A 454 6.70 49.32 -28.23
N PHE A 455 7.41 49.22 -29.35
CA PHE A 455 8.77 49.79 -29.51
C PHE A 455 9.06 50.02 -31.00
N ALA A 456 8.58 51.15 -31.53
CA ALA A 456 9.13 51.86 -32.68
C ALA A 456 8.82 53.36 -32.54
#